data_AF-A0AAJ0HTE7-F1
#
_entry.id   AF-A0AAJ0HTE7-F1
#
_cell.length_a   1.000
_cell.length_b   1.000
_cell.length_c   1.000
_cell.angle_alpha   90.00
_cell.angle_beta   90.00
_cell.angle_gamma   90.00
#
_symmetry.space_group_name_H-M   'P 1'
#
loop_
_entity.id
_entity.type
_entity.pdbx_description
1 polymer ?
#
loop_
_entity_poly.entity_id
_entity_poly.type
_entity_poly.pdbx_seq_one_letter_code
_entity_poly.pdbx_strand_id
1 'polypeptide(L)'
;MKRARASTKSLLGSSYKDEVIDNPTVPKPAVNISAYTDARWMEGLQFADHSLRNKKRKVSPIAQHCLTLYKATLKAVLEKEYDDEDEKSDLLSSVLPYERDIYTNKFLRRPDDSGALNLVERLAQLRRFELQLRISDRLRSWH
;
A
#
# COMPACT_ATOMS: atom_id res chain seq x y z
N MET A 1 2.00 34.51 -8.78
CA MET A 1 2.33 34.25 -7.36
C MET A 1 2.49 32.74 -7.19
N LYS A 2 3.68 32.22 -6.83
CA LYS A 2 3.84 30.79 -6.51
C LYS A 2 3.09 30.51 -5.21
N ARG A 3 1.95 29.78 -5.27
CA ARG A 3 1.27 29.30 -4.06
C ARG A 3 2.26 28.44 -3.26
N ALA A 4 2.36 28.70 -1.96
CA ALA A 4 3.12 27.82 -1.09
C ALA A 4 2.44 26.45 -1.09
N ARG A 5 3.14 25.42 -1.57
CA ARG A 5 2.64 24.03 -1.58
C ARG A 5 2.14 23.68 -0.18
N ALA A 6 0.89 23.25 -0.07
CA ALA A 6 0.30 22.99 1.24
C ALA A 6 1.05 21.83 1.90
N SER A 7 1.30 21.93 3.20
CA SER A 7 1.86 20.79 3.93
C SER A 7 0.84 19.65 3.98
N THR A 8 1.31 18.41 4.12
CA THR A 8 0.40 17.26 4.32
C THR A 8 -0.46 17.45 5.58
N LYS A 9 0.09 18.13 6.59
CA LYS A 9 -0.61 18.52 7.81
C LYS A 9 -1.74 19.53 7.54
N SER A 10 -1.54 20.50 6.65
CA SER A 10 -2.59 21.47 6.28
C SER A 10 -3.69 20.87 5.41
N LEU A 11 -3.38 19.85 4.60
CA LEU A 11 -4.38 19.16 3.78
C LEU A 11 -5.23 18.18 4.60
N LEU A 12 -4.62 17.49 5.56
CA LEU A 12 -5.31 16.51 6.41
C LEU A 12 -6.03 17.17 7.61
N GLY A 13 -5.63 18.37 8.02
CA GLY A 13 -6.28 19.12 9.09
C GLY A 13 -6.39 18.30 10.38
N SER A 14 -7.61 18.11 10.86
CA SER A 14 -7.93 17.30 12.06
C SER A 14 -7.67 15.80 11.90
N SER A 15 -7.58 15.29 10.66
CA SER A 15 -7.29 13.88 10.38
C SER A 15 -5.80 13.57 10.43
N TYR A 16 -4.95 14.60 10.52
CA TYR A 16 -3.51 14.42 10.66
C TYR A 16 -3.18 13.85 12.04
N LYS A 17 -2.58 12.66 12.06
CA LYS A 17 -2.06 12.07 13.30
C LYS A 17 -0.57 12.39 13.42
N ASP A 18 -0.22 13.12 14.48
CA ASP A 18 1.18 13.41 14.83
C ASP A 18 1.90 12.10 15.21
N GLU A 19 1.23 11.19 15.90
CA GLU A 19 1.73 9.84 16.20
C GLU A 19 1.67 8.94 14.96
N VAL A 20 2.80 8.27 14.67
CA VAL A 20 2.91 7.36 13.53
C VAL A 20 2.43 5.98 13.92
N ILE A 21 1.41 5.49 13.22
CA ILE A 21 0.89 4.13 13.38
C ILE A 21 1.87 3.16 12.71
N ASP A 22 2.27 2.10 13.43
CA ASP A 22 3.26 1.13 12.96
C ASP A 22 2.78 0.30 11.75
N ASN A 23 1.47 0.12 11.60
CA ASN A 23 0.87 -0.58 10.47
C ASN A 23 -0.40 0.15 10.01
N PRO A 24 -0.27 1.24 9.22
CA PRO A 24 -1.43 1.95 8.73
C PRO A 24 -2.24 1.05 7.79
N THR A 25 -3.56 1.13 7.88
CA THR A 25 -4.45 0.34 7.02
C THR A 25 -4.21 0.68 5.57
N VAL A 26 -3.78 -0.31 4.79
CA VAL A 26 -3.59 -0.15 3.35
C VAL A 26 -4.95 0.14 2.69
N PRO A 27 -5.10 1.25 1.94
CA PRO A 27 -6.33 1.56 1.23
C PRO A 27 -6.64 0.44 0.23
N LYS A 28 -7.90 0.02 0.18
CA LYS A 28 -8.36 -0.92 -0.86
C LYS A 28 -8.45 -0.16 -2.17
N PRO A 29 -7.95 -0.69 -3.30
CA PRO A 29 -8.09 -0.03 -4.58
C PRO A 29 -9.57 0.08 -4.96
N ALA A 30 -9.95 1.20 -5.58
CA ALA A 30 -11.29 1.33 -6.14
C ALA A 30 -11.43 0.47 -7.40
N VAL A 31 -12.67 0.05 -7.71
CA VAL A 31 -12.94 -0.68 -8.96
C VAL A 31 -12.74 0.23 -10.17
N ASN A 32 -13.20 1.48 -10.06
CA ASN A 32 -13.20 2.50 -11.12
C ASN A 32 -12.73 3.87 -10.59
N ILE A 33 -12.26 4.73 -11.51
CA ILE A 33 -11.83 6.11 -11.23
C ILE A 33 -12.97 6.93 -10.59
N SER A 34 -14.21 6.70 -11.03
CA SER A 34 -15.40 7.40 -10.51
C SER A 34 -15.74 7.12 -9.04
N ALA A 35 -15.16 6.07 -8.46
CA ALA A 35 -15.35 5.72 -7.05
C ALA A 35 -14.30 6.39 -6.12
N TYR A 36 -13.46 7.26 -6.67
CA TYR A 36 -12.57 8.12 -5.89
C TYR A 36 -13.30 9.41 -5.50
N THR A 37 -13.62 9.51 -4.22
CA THR A 37 -14.15 10.71 -3.57
C THR A 37 -13.06 11.41 -2.78
N ASP A 38 -13.24 12.69 -2.46
CA ASP A 38 -12.36 13.49 -1.60
C ASP A 38 -11.94 12.79 -0.31
N ALA A 39 -12.89 12.10 0.34
CA ALA A 39 -12.62 11.31 1.54
C ALA A 39 -11.58 10.20 1.32
N ARG A 40 -11.60 9.54 0.15
CA ARG A 40 -10.71 8.43 -0.18
C ARG A 40 -9.30 8.93 -0.50
N TRP A 41 -9.19 10.10 -1.14
CA TRP A 41 -7.89 10.74 -1.35
C TRP A 41 -7.23 11.14 -0.03
N MET A 42 -8.03 11.62 0.94
CA MET A 42 -7.52 11.90 2.28
C MET A 42 -7.04 10.64 3.00
N GLU A 43 -7.78 9.52 2.91
CA GLU A 43 -7.36 8.23 3.46
C GLU A 43 -6.03 7.73 2.83
N GLY A 44 -5.92 7.81 1.51
CA GLY A 44 -4.71 7.45 0.78
C GLY A 44 -3.51 8.31 1.17
N LEU A 45 -3.74 9.62 1.30
CA LEU A 45 -2.70 10.58 1.70
C LEU A 45 -2.22 10.33 3.12
N GLN A 46 -3.15 10.03 4.03
CA GLN A 46 -2.86 9.64 5.41
C GLN A 46 -2.03 8.35 5.46
N PHE A 47 -2.42 7.33 4.69
CA PHE A 47 -1.67 6.08 4.60
C PHE A 47 -0.24 6.29 4.08
N ALA A 48 -0.07 7.08 3.01
CA ALA A 48 1.23 7.35 2.41
C ALA A 48 2.14 8.14 3.37
N ASP A 49 1.59 9.17 4.03
CA ASP A 49 2.34 9.95 5.02
C ASP A 49 2.80 9.10 6.21
N HIS A 50 1.89 8.29 6.78
CA HIS A 50 2.24 7.39 7.86
C HIS A 50 3.29 6.35 7.45
N SER A 51 3.13 5.75 6.27
CA SER A 51 4.05 4.73 5.77
C SER A 51 5.46 5.29 5.56
N LEU A 52 5.59 6.55 5.12
CA LEU A 52 6.88 7.21 4.93
C LEU A 52 7.51 7.72 6.23
N ARG A 53 6.70 8.09 7.23
CA ARG A 53 7.17 8.56 8.54
C ARG A 53 7.48 7.43 9.53
N ASN A 54 7.10 6.19 9.21
CA ASN A 54 7.27 5.05 10.09
C ASN A 54 8.75 4.66 10.24
N LYS A 55 9.27 4.80 11.46
CA LYS A 55 10.66 4.45 11.79
C LYS A 55 10.84 2.98 12.15
N LYS A 56 9.79 2.31 12.65
CA LYS A 56 9.87 0.91 13.10
C LYS A 56 9.83 -0.07 11.93
N ARG A 57 8.97 0.19 10.95
CA ARG A 57 8.86 -0.60 9.72
C ARG A 57 9.28 0.22 8.51
N LYS A 58 10.55 0.13 8.16
CA LYS A 58 11.07 0.74 6.94
C LYS A 58 10.48 0.02 5.72
N VAL A 59 9.89 0.81 4.83
CA VAL A 59 9.49 0.34 3.50
C VAL A 59 10.74 0.07 2.66
N SER A 60 10.64 -0.86 1.69
CA SER A 60 11.74 -1.08 0.74
C SER A 60 12.00 0.20 -0.08
N PRO A 61 13.22 0.43 -0.60
CA PRO A 61 13.52 1.62 -1.40
C PRO A 61 12.57 1.82 -2.59
N ILE A 62 12.18 0.70 -3.23
CA ILE A 62 11.21 0.70 -4.33
C ILE A 62 9.83 1.14 -3.83
N ALA A 63 9.34 0.54 -2.74
CA ALA A 63 8.05 0.92 -2.16
C ALA A 63 8.05 2.36 -1.65
N GLN A 64 9.18 2.85 -1.12
CA GLN A 64 9.34 4.25 -0.72
C GLN A 64 9.17 5.19 -1.93
N HIS A 65 9.80 4.87 -3.06
CA HIS A 65 9.66 5.64 -4.29
C HIS A 65 8.20 5.67 -4.78
N CYS A 66 7.55 4.50 -4.86
CA CYS A 66 6.13 4.41 -5.22
C CYS A 66 5.24 5.23 -4.27
N LEU A 67 5.47 5.15 -2.95
CA LEU A 67 4.72 5.91 -1.95
C LEU A 67 4.96 7.41 -2.06
N THR A 68 6.16 7.85 -2.42
CA THR A 68 6.43 9.28 -2.64
C THR A 68 5.69 9.83 -3.86
N LEU A 69 5.64 9.06 -4.96
CA LEU A 69 4.88 9.42 -6.16
C LEU A 69 3.37 9.42 -5.89
N TYR A 70 2.88 8.39 -5.21
CA TYR A 70 1.48 8.29 -4.77
C TYR A 70 1.08 9.45 -3.83
N LYS A 71 1.95 9.81 -2.87
CA LYS A 71 1.74 10.97 -1.99
C LYS A 71 1.72 12.28 -2.78
N ALA A 72 2.59 12.44 -3.77
CA ALA A 72 2.67 13.65 -4.59
C ALA A 72 1.45 13.82 -5.51
N THR A 73 1.00 12.73 -6.14
CA THR A 73 -0.18 12.72 -7.01
C THR A 73 -1.46 13.03 -6.23
N LEU A 74 -1.67 12.37 -5.08
CA LEU A 74 -2.82 12.69 -4.21
C LEU A 74 -2.81 14.13 -3.70
N LYS A 75 -1.61 14.65 -3.41
CA LYS A 75 -1.44 16.04 -3.01
C LYS A 75 -1.82 17.01 -4.14
N ALA A 76 -1.37 16.76 -5.36
CA ALA A 76 -1.72 17.57 -6.53
C ALA A 76 -3.23 17.58 -6.80
N VAL A 77 -3.87 16.41 -6.69
CA VAL A 77 -5.34 16.26 -6.83
C VAL A 77 -6.08 17.09 -5.77
N LEU A 78 -5.66 17.03 -4.50
CA LEU A 78 -6.29 17.77 -3.40
C LEU A 78 -6.02 19.28 -3.43
N GLU A 79 -4.85 19.71 -3.89
CA GLU A 79 -4.51 21.13 -4.05
C GLU A 79 -5.18 21.76 -5.28
N LYS A 80 -5.88 20.96 -6.10
CA LYS A 80 -6.41 21.34 -7.42
C LYS A 80 -5.32 21.95 -8.30
N GLU A 81 -4.13 21.35 -8.27
CA GLU A 81 -3.00 21.73 -9.12
C GLU A 81 -3.15 21.02 -10.48
N TYR A 82 -4.26 21.29 -11.16
CA TYR A 82 -4.58 20.85 -12.53
C TYR A 82 -5.24 22.00 -13.26
N ASP A 83 -4.89 22.19 -14.54
CA ASP A 83 -5.43 23.28 -15.37
C ASP A 83 -6.81 22.89 -15.94
N ASP A 84 -7.04 21.60 -16.23
CA ASP A 84 -8.30 21.07 -16.79
C ASP A 84 -8.72 19.70 -16.20
N GLU A 85 -9.99 19.30 -16.40
CA GLU A 85 -10.52 18.00 -15.92
C GLU A 85 -9.84 16.78 -16.59
N ASP A 86 -9.27 16.95 -17.79
CA ASP A 86 -8.49 15.90 -18.46
C ASP A 86 -7.18 15.60 -17.73
N GLU A 87 -6.46 16.63 -17.27
CA GLU A 87 -5.24 16.45 -16.46
C GLU A 87 -5.53 15.80 -15.11
N LYS A 88 -6.67 16.12 -14.51
CA LYS A 88 -7.15 15.47 -13.30
C LYS A 88 -7.45 14.00 -13.57
N SER A 89 -8.08 13.67 -14.70
CA SER A 89 -8.31 12.27 -15.11
C SER A 89 -6.99 11.52 -15.32
N ASP A 90 -5.99 12.15 -15.94
CA ASP A 90 -4.66 11.57 -16.14
C ASP A 90 -3.94 11.33 -14.80
N LEU A 91 -3.97 12.31 -13.90
CA LEU A 91 -3.46 12.16 -12.53
C LEU A 91 -4.15 11.01 -11.81
N LEU A 92 -5.48 10.91 -11.88
CA LEU A 92 -6.24 9.83 -11.27
C LEU A 92 -5.97 8.46 -11.90
N SER A 93 -5.71 8.43 -13.22
CA SER A 93 -5.33 7.20 -13.93
C SER A 93 -4.00 6.64 -13.42
N SER A 94 -3.09 7.53 -12.97
CA SER A 94 -1.81 7.13 -12.35
C SER A 94 -1.96 6.63 -10.91
N VAL A 95 -2.99 7.08 -10.17
CA VAL A 95 -3.23 6.69 -8.76
C VAL A 95 -3.68 5.24 -8.63
N LEU A 96 -4.53 4.77 -9.55
CA LEU A 96 -5.07 3.40 -9.57
C LEU A 96 -4.00 2.29 -9.58
N PRO A 97 -3.02 2.28 -10.49
CA PRO A 97 -1.98 1.25 -10.50
C PRO A 97 -1.13 1.31 -9.22
N TYR A 98 -0.82 2.50 -8.70
CA TYR A 98 -0.10 2.61 -7.44
C TYR A 98 -0.87 2.00 -6.26
N GLU A 99 -2.17 2.26 -6.13
CA GLU A 99 -2.97 1.64 -5.05
C GLU A 99 -3.06 0.13 -5.21
N ARG A 100 -3.19 -0.37 -6.44
CA ARG A 100 -3.21 -1.82 -6.70
C ARG A 100 -1.89 -2.46 -6.30
N ASP A 101 -0.76 -1.86 -6.68
CA ASP A 101 0.58 -2.37 -6.34
C ASP A 101 0.84 -2.31 -4.83
N ILE A 102 0.41 -1.24 -4.16
CA ILE A 102 0.51 -1.12 -2.70
C ILE A 102 -0.35 -2.19 -2.03
N TYR A 103 -1.57 -2.41 -2.53
CA TYR A 103 -2.52 -3.37 -1.96
C TYR A 103 -2.07 -4.82 -2.15
N THR A 104 -1.57 -5.19 -3.33
CA THR A 104 -1.04 -6.54 -3.59
C THR A 104 0.21 -6.82 -2.74
N ASN A 105 1.10 -5.83 -2.61
CA ASN A 105 2.29 -5.95 -1.76
C ASN A 105 1.97 -6.15 -0.27
N LYS A 106 0.76 -5.77 0.20
CA LYS A 106 0.32 -6.10 1.57
C LYS A 106 0.33 -7.61 1.83
N PHE A 107 -0.07 -8.41 0.84
CA PHE A 107 -0.17 -9.87 0.97
C PHE A 107 1.19 -10.56 0.87
N LEU A 108 2.19 -9.89 0.30
CA LEU A 108 3.58 -10.37 0.25
C LEU A 108 4.35 -10.05 1.54
N ARG A 109 3.79 -9.22 2.43
CA ARG A 109 4.42 -8.87 3.70
C ARG A 109 4.10 -9.90 4.77
N ARG A 110 5.11 -10.16 5.62
CA ARG A 110 4.96 -11.01 6.80
C ARG A 110 3.84 -10.45 7.70
N PRO A 111 2.88 -11.29 8.14
CA PRO A 111 1.85 -10.87 9.09
C PRO A 111 2.47 -10.30 10.37
N ASP A 112 1.88 -9.24 10.93
CA ASP A 112 2.28 -8.70 12.22
C ASP A 112 1.77 -9.53 13.41
N ASP A 113 0.62 -10.17 13.21
CA ASP A 113 0.04 -11.03 14.23
C ASP A 113 0.87 -12.32 14.35
N SER A 114 1.33 -12.59 15.56
CA SER A 114 2.09 -13.80 15.89
C SER A 114 1.27 -15.06 15.64
N GLY A 115 -0.06 -14.98 15.79
CA GLY A 115 -0.99 -16.05 15.44
C GLY A 115 -0.99 -16.35 13.95
N ALA A 116 -1.23 -15.34 13.12
CA ALA A 116 -1.18 -15.45 11.66
C ALA A 116 0.18 -15.94 11.14
N LEU A 117 1.28 -15.50 11.76
CA LEU A 117 2.64 -15.91 11.42
C LEU A 117 2.90 -17.38 11.73
N ASN A 118 2.49 -17.86 12.91
CA ASN A 118 2.60 -19.28 13.28
C ASN A 118 1.75 -20.16 12.36
N LEU A 119 0.56 -19.69 11.95
CA LEU A 119 -0.29 -20.41 11.01
C LEU A 119 0.37 -20.55 9.63
N VAL A 120 0.99 -19.47 9.11
CA VAL A 120 1.76 -19.51 7.86
C VAL A 120 2.94 -20.46 7.96
N GLU A 121 3.67 -20.45 9.08
CA GLU A 121 4.81 -21.37 9.30
C GLU A 121 4.36 -22.83 9.35
N ARG A 122 3.27 -23.14 10.05
CA ARG A 122 2.68 -24.49 10.09
C ARG A 122 2.20 -24.96 8.72
N LEU A 123 1.54 -24.10 7.94
CA LEU A 123 1.13 -24.43 6.58
C LEU A 123 2.34 -24.69 5.67
N ALA A 124 3.41 -23.90 5.79
CA ALA A 124 4.64 -24.12 5.05
C ALA A 124 5.30 -25.46 5.43
N GLN A 125 5.29 -25.85 6.71
CA GLN A 125 5.78 -27.15 7.16
C GLN A 125 4.96 -28.31 6.58
N LEU A 126 3.63 -28.22 6.62
CA LEU A 126 2.75 -29.24 6.03
C LEU A 126 3.01 -29.43 4.53
N ARG A 127 3.18 -28.35 3.78
CA ARG A 127 3.53 -28.42 2.35
C ARG A 127 4.88 -29.09 2.10
N ARG A 128 5.87 -28.86 2.97
CA ARG A 128 7.17 -29.55 2.88
C ARG A 128 7.02 -31.05 3.11
N PHE A 129 6.23 -31.45 4.10
CA PHE A 129 5.97 -32.87 4.35
C PHE A 129 5.22 -33.52 3.18
N GLU A 130 4.19 -32.87 2.63
CA GLU A 130 3.47 -33.36 1.45
C GLU A 130 4.40 -33.57 0.25
N LEU A 131 5.31 -32.61 0.01
CA LEU A 131 6.30 -32.72 -1.05
C LEU A 131 7.28 -33.88 -0.80
N GLN A 132 7.78 -34.02 0.42
CA GLN A 132 8.68 -35.11 0.80
C GLN A 132 8.03 -36.48 0.63
N LEU A 133 6.77 -36.63 1.02
CA LEU A 133 6.00 -37.86 0.79
C LEU A 133 5.86 -38.15 -0.70
N ARG A 134 5.48 -37.17 -1.51
CA ARG A 134 5.34 -37.34 -2.97
C ARG A 134 6.66 -37.74 -3.64
N ILE A 135 7.78 -37.15 -3.21
CA ILE A 135 9.11 -37.52 -3.70
C ILE A 135 9.46 -38.96 -3.27
N SER A 136 9.17 -39.32 -2.02
CA SER A 136 9.46 -40.65 -1.46
C SER A 136 8.65 -41.74 -2.16
N ASP A 137 7.37 -41.51 -2.44
CA ASP A 137 6.51 -42.41 -3.20
C ASP A 137 7.01 -42.57 -4.65
N ARG A 138 7.42 -41.46 -5.28
CA ARG A 138 8.00 -41.50 -6.62
C ARG A 138 9.29 -42.33 -6.65
N LEU A 139 10.17 -42.18 -5.67
CA LEU A 139 11.41 -42.96 -5.56
C LEU A 139 11.13 -44.45 -5.29
N ARG A 140 10.10 -44.78 -4.50
CA ARG A 140 9.68 -46.18 -4.29
C ARG A 140 9.09 -46.83 -5.52
N SER A 141 8.41 -46.08 -6.38
CA SER A 141 7.85 -46.63 -7.63
C SER A 141 8.89 -46.94 -8.73
N TRP A 142 10.16 -46.58 -8.51
CA TRP A 142 11.27 -46.79 -9.46
C TRP A 142 12.20 -47.96 -9.06
N HIS A 143 11.92 -48.61 -7.93
CA HIS A 143 12.58 -49.82 -7.45
C HIS A 143 11.58 -50.98 -7.40
#